data_AF-A0A921BM85-F1
#
_entry.id   AF-A0A921BM85-F1
#
_cell.length_a   1.000
_cell.length_b   1.000
_cell.length_c   1.000
_cell.angle_alpha   90.00
_cell.angle_beta   90.00
_cell.angle_gamma   90.00
#
_symmetry.space_group_name_H-M   'P 1'
#
loop_
_entity.id
_entity.type
_entity.pdbx_description
1 polymer ?
#
loop_
_entity_poly.entity_id
_entity_poly.type
_entity_poly.pdbx_seq_one_letter_code
_entity_poly.pdbx_strand_id
1 'polypeptide(L)'
;MLLAASTGEDLLRAVLQGAPPGSVYALIALGFVLTYKTSGVFNLAFGAQAYVSAAMYFQARTEWGWQVVPALILAVFILAHSSGLF
;
A
#
# COMPACT_ATOMS: atom_id res chain seq x y z
N MET A 1 27.42 -6.60 -30.00
CA MET A 1 27.98 -6.17 -28.69
C MET A 1 27.21 -4.99 -28.08
N LEU A 2 26.79 -3.97 -28.85
CA LEU A 2 26.02 -2.83 -28.33
C LEU A 2 24.62 -3.21 -27.76
N LEU A 3 23.92 -4.16 -28.39
CA LEU A 3 22.58 -4.61 -27.96
C LEU A 3 22.57 -5.39 -26.63
N ALA A 4 23.62 -6.16 -26.34
CA ALA A 4 23.71 -6.89 -25.06
C ALA A 4 24.02 -5.95 -23.89
N ALA A 5 24.82 -4.90 -24.15
CA ALA A 5 25.11 -3.85 -23.17
C ALA A 5 23.87 -3.00 -22.88
N SER A 6 23.05 -2.69 -23.91
CA SER A 6 21.79 -1.95 -23.70
C SER A 6 20.78 -2.78 -22.91
N THR A 7 20.58 -4.06 -23.23
CA THR A 7 19.64 -4.92 -22.50
C THR A 7 19.99 -5.03 -21.01
N GLY A 8 21.28 -5.08 -20.66
CA GLY A 8 21.71 -5.08 -19.26
C GLY A 8 21.35 -3.80 -18.52
N GLU A 9 21.54 -2.64 -19.15
CA GLU A 9 21.15 -1.35 -18.58
C GLU A 9 19.62 -1.21 -18.48
N ASP A 10 18.88 -1.69 -19.49
CA ASP A 10 17.42 -1.69 -19.52
C ASP A 10 16.84 -2.55 -18.39
N LEU A 11 17.40 -3.74 -18.14
CA LEU A 11 17.01 -4.60 -17.02
C LEU A 11 17.30 -3.95 -15.67
N LEU A 12 18.47 -3.32 -15.52
CA LEU A 12 18.82 -2.63 -14.28
C LEU A 12 17.85 -1.46 -14.01
N ARG A 13 17.52 -0.66 -15.03
CA ARG A 13 16.53 0.40 -14.92
C ARG A 13 15.14 -0.14 -14.57
N ALA A 14 14.72 -1.23 -15.22
CA ALA A 14 13.43 -1.87 -14.94
C ALA A 14 13.33 -2.36 -13.49
N VAL A 15 14.37 -2.99 -12.96
CA VAL A 15 14.41 -3.44 -11.55
C VAL A 15 14.39 -2.26 -10.60
N LEU A 16 15.19 -1.22 -10.85
CA LEU A 16 15.25 -0.04 -9.98
C LEU A 16 13.93 0.75 -9.98
N GLN A 17 13.25 0.84 -11.12
CA GLN A 17 11.93 1.50 -11.22
C GLN A 17 10.81 0.63 -10.64
N GLY A 18 10.91 -0.70 -10.77
CA GLY A 18 9.93 -1.65 -10.26
C GLY A 18 10.08 -1.94 -8.76
N ALA A 19 11.27 -1.74 -8.19
CA ALA A 19 11.53 -2.06 -6.79
C ALA A 19 10.65 -1.25 -5.80
N PRO A 20 10.52 0.09 -5.89
CA PRO A 20 9.69 0.84 -4.95
C PRO A 20 8.21 0.40 -4.92
N PRO A 21 7.47 0.33 -6.06
CA PRO A 21 6.09 -0.14 -6.02
C PRO A 21 6.01 -1.63 -5.66
N GLY A 22 6.96 -2.45 -6.13
CA GLY A 22 7.04 -3.89 -5.79
C GLY A 22 7.20 -4.13 -4.29
N SER A 23 8.03 -3.34 -3.60
CA SER A 23 8.18 -3.38 -2.15
C SER A 23 6.88 -3.04 -1.42
N VAL A 24 6.13 -2.04 -1.88
CA VAL A 24 4.83 -1.69 -1.28
C VAL A 24 3.85 -2.86 -1.39
N TYR A 25 3.72 -3.48 -2.56
CA TYR A 25 2.83 -4.63 -2.73
C TYR A 25 3.29 -5.86 -1.93
N ALA A 26 4.62 -6.09 -1.84
CA ALA A 26 5.18 -7.16 -1.01
C ALA A 26 4.87 -6.95 0.48
N LEU A 27 4.97 -5.72 0.98
CA LEU A 27 4.62 -5.39 2.37
C LEU A 27 3.11 -5.59 2.65
N ILE A 28 2.25 -5.21 1.71
CA ILE A 28 0.80 -5.45 1.82
C ILE A 28 0.52 -6.96 1.91
N ALA A 29 1.10 -7.75 1.00
CA ALA A 29 0.95 -9.21 1.01
C ALA A 29 1.47 -9.84 2.31
N LEU A 30 2.60 -9.35 2.82
CA LEU A 30 3.16 -9.80 4.10
C LEU A 30 2.20 -9.52 5.26
N GLY A 31 1.60 -8.33 5.32
CA GLY A 31 0.59 -8.00 6.33
C GLY A 31 -0.59 -8.97 6.31
N PHE A 32 -1.14 -9.26 5.13
CA PHE A 32 -2.22 -10.24 4.96
C PHE A 32 -1.84 -11.64 5.46
N VAL A 33 -0.64 -12.12 5.11
CA VAL A 33 -0.17 -13.44 5.52
C VAL A 33 0.03 -13.52 7.03
N LEU A 34 0.63 -12.49 7.64
CA LEU A 34 0.85 -12.45 9.09
C LEU A 34 -0.48 -12.46 9.85
N THR A 35 -1.45 -11.64 9.43
CA THR A 35 -2.78 -11.60 10.07
C THR A 35 -3.53 -12.93 9.90
N TYR A 36 -3.43 -13.58 8.74
CA TYR A 36 -4.00 -14.92 8.56
C TYR A 36 -3.34 -15.95 9.47
N LYS A 37 -2.02 -15.90 9.62
CA LYS A 37 -1.26 -16.82 10.46
C LYS A 37 -1.54 -16.66 11.95
N THR A 38 -1.89 -15.46 12.42
CA THR A 38 -2.24 -15.21 13.83
C THR A 38 -3.70 -15.49 14.14
N SER A 39 -4.63 -15.13 13.24
CA SER A 39 -6.07 -15.29 13.46
C SER A 39 -6.64 -16.64 13.02
N GLY A 40 -5.99 -17.33 12.09
CA GLY A 40 -6.48 -18.56 11.48
C GLY A 40 -7.69 -18.39 10.55
N VAL A 41 -8.16 -17.15 10.33
CA VAL A 41 -9.34 -16.84 9.51
C VAL A 41 -8.94 -15.91 8.37
N PHE A 42 -9.33 -16.25 7.14
CA PHE A 42 -9.11 -15.39 5.97
C PHE A 42 -10.20 -14.33 5.91
N ASN A 43 -9.90 -13.13 6.42
CA ASN A 43 -10.84 -12.02 6.41
C ASN A 43 -10.84 -11.31 5.03
N LEU A 44 -11.91 -11.54 4.26
CA LEU A 44 -12.13 -10.93 2.94
C LEU A 44 -12.54 -9.45 3.01
N ALA A 45 -12.99 -8.96 4.18
CA ALA A 45 -13.42 -7.59 4.36
C ALA A 45 -12.24 -6.60 4.40
N PHE A 46 -11.00 -7.07 4.58
CA PHE A 46 -9.80 -6.24 4.58
C PHE A 46 -9.69 -5.32 3.36
N GLY A 47 -10.08 -5.80 2.18
CA GLY A 47 -10.05 -5.00 0.96
C GLY A 47 -11.03 -3.83 1.02
N ALA A 48 -12.27 -4.08 1.48
CA ALA A 48 -13.28 -3.04 1.63
C ALA A 48 -12.89 -2.04 2.72
N GLN A 49 -12.34 -2.51 3.84
CA GLN A 49 -11.89 -1.67 4.96
C GLN A 49 -10.71 -0.76 4.55
N ALA A 50 -9.72 -1.31 3.84
CA ALA A 50 -8.62 -0.53 3.29
C ALA A 50 -9.10 0.51 2.27
N TYR A 51 -10.08 0.16 1.42
CA TYR A 51 -10.66 1.10 0.48
C TYR A 51 -11.37 2.27 1.17
N VAL A 52 -12.13 2.03 2.24
CA VAL A 52 -12.79 3.09 3.01
C VAL A 52 -11.77 4.07 3.62
N SER A 53 -10.67 3.54 4.18
CA SER A 53 -9.57 4.37 4.71
C SER A 53 -8.93 5.22 3.60
N ALA A 54 -8.66 4.63 2.43
CA ALA A 54 -8.08 5.35 1.29
C ALA A 54 -9.03 6.42 0.71
N ALA A 55 -10.32 6.11 0.59
CA ALA A 55 -11.33 7.06 0.13
C ALA A 55 -11.45 8.25 1.08
N MET A 56 -11.39 8.03 2.38
CA MET A 56 -11.39 9.09 3.38
C MET A 56 -10.10 9.93 3.36
N TYR A 57 -8.93 9.33 3.10
CA TYR A 57 -7.71 10.09 2.84
C TYR A 57 -7.89 11.02 1.63
N PHE A 58 -8.43 10.51 0.53
CA PHE A 58 -8.68 11.30 -0.68
C PHE A 58 -9.68 12.44 -0.41
N GLN A 59 -10.79 12.15 0.28
CA GLN A 59 -11.78 13.14 0.68
C GLN A 59 -11.15 14.24 1.56
N ALA A 60 -10.38 13.86 2.59
CA ALA A 60 -9.72 14.81 3.48
C ALA A 60 -8.69 15.68 2.73
N ARG A 61 -7.97 15.12 1.76
CA ARG A 61 -6.97 15.84 0.95
C ARG A 61 -7.59 16.77 -0.08
N THR A 62 -8.60 16.30 -0.81
CA THR A 62 -9.18 16.99 -1.96
C THR A 62 -10.28 17.95 -1.54
N GLU A 63 -11.25 17.48 -0.76
CA GLU A 63 -12.49 18.22 -0.49
C GLU A 63 -12.36 19.07 0.77
N TRP A 64 -11.70 18.56 1.81
CA TRP A 64 -11.44 19.33 3.03
C TRP A 64 -10.15 20.14 2.97
N GLY A 65 -9.33 19.95 1.94
CA GLY A 65 -8.07 20.67 1.74
C GLY A 65 -7.03 20.45 2.84
N TRP A 66 -7.15 19.37 3.62
CA TRP A 66 -6.22 19.10 4.71
C TRP A 66 -4.82 18.81 4.17
N GLN A 67 -3.79 19.20 4.92
CA GLN A 67 -2.41 18.86 4.61
C GLN A 67 -2.18 17.34 4.68
N VAL A 68 -1.11 16.84 4.05
CA VAL A 68 -0.81 15.39 3.95
C VAL A 68 -0.78 14.71 5.32
N VAL A 69 -0.13 15.35 6.30
CA VAL A 69 0.05 14.80 7.65
C VAL A 69 -1.27 14.56 8.38
N PRO A 70 -2.16 15.55 8.56
CA PRO A 70 -3.44 15.33 9.26
C PRO A 70 -4.37 14.37 8.51
N ALA A 71 -4.38 14.39 7.17
CA ALA A 71 -5.17 13.43 6.39
C ALA A 71 -4.68 11.98 6.59
N LEU A 72 -3.35 11.78 6.65
CA LEU A 72 -2.75 10.46 6.90
C LEU A 72 -3.07 9.97 8.30
N ILE A 73 -3.02 10.84 9.32
CA ILE A 73 -3.39 10.48 10.70
C ILE A 73 -4.84 9.97 10.75
N LEU A 74 -5.77 10.69 10.13
CA LEU A 74 -7.17 10.29 10.11
C LEU A 74 -7.40 8.97 9.38
N ALA A 75 -6.81 8.79 8.19
CA ALA A 75 -7.00 7.59 7.40
C ALA A 75 -6.34 6.35 8.01
N VAL A 76 -5.09 6.48 8.45
CA VAL A 76 -4.25 5.33 8.86
C VAL A 76 -4.44 5.00 10.34
N PHE A 77 -4.48 6.00 11.23
CA PHE A 77 -4.52 5.72 12.66
C PHE A 77 -5.93 5.65 13.22
N ILE A 78 -6.86 6.46 12.70
CA ILE A 78 -8.24 6.48 13.21
C ILE A 78 -9.08 5.44 12.48
N LEU A 79 -9.19 5.58 11.15
CA LEU A 79 -10.12 4.74 10.38
C LEU A 79 -9.64 3.30 10.26
N ALA A 80 -8.37 3.05 9.91
CA ALA A 80 -7.86 1.69 9.80
C ALA A 80 -7.92 0.94 11.15
N HIS A 81 -7.58 1.61 12.26
CA HIS A 81 -7.68 1.01 13.60
C HIS A 81 -9.14 0.69 13.98
N SER A 82 -10.06 1.63 13.79
CA SER A 82 -11.48 1.44 14.13
C SER A 82 -12.15 0.32 13.31
N SER A 83 -11.68 0.08 12.09
CA SER A 83 -12.20 -0.97 11.21
C SER A 83 -11.68 -2.38 11.53
N GLY A 84 -10.75 -2.54 12.49
CA GLY A 84 -10.18 -3.86 12.80
C GLY A 84 -9.17 -4.34 11.76
N LEU A 85 -8.48 -3.41 11.09
CA LEU A 85 -7.41 -3.72 10.12
C LEU A 85 -6.10 -4.18 10.80
N PHE A 86 -6.06 -4.20 12.14
CA PHE A 86 -4.94 -4.63 12.97
C PHE A 86 -5.41 -5.55 14.09
#